data_AF-A0A938LCB9-F1
#
_entry.id   AF-A0A938LCB9-F1
#
_cell.length_a   1.000
_cell.length_b   1.000
_cell.length_c   1.000
_cell.angle_alpha   90.00
_cell.angle_beta   90.00
_cell.angle_gamma   90.00
#
_symmetry.space_group_name_H-M   'P 1'
#
loop_
_entity.id
_entity.type
_entity.pdbx_description
1 polymer ?
#
loop_
_entity_poly.entity_id
_entity_poly.type
_entity_poly.pdbx_seq_one_letter_code
_entity_poly.pdbx_strand_id
1 'polypeptide(L)'
;MTRSCGRSACSGSRSTRWWSSSTTSTSTTRRAVPSTSGTSWWAMFSSALFVLGAVLGAAPPVAAPTPTATTARTVPARETSALPTREEALSRLCPGATWKQQTHYPSAAELERATQLCGEKVESKVLVRHSAYVDGKLVLSVFFDTHRVRSLGETLMVAITPDGRLRRIEVLAFAEPRDYLPRAAFYSQFDGRALDSELRLDRGVRGVAGATLTSRATVSAARRVLALHSVLPAAP
;
A
#
# COMPACT_ATOMS: atom_id res chain seq x y z
N MET A 1 -50.67 13.84 -71.73
CA MET A 1 -49.20 13.73 -71.91
C MET A 1 -48.60 13.27 -70.59
N THR A 2 -48.54 11.96 -70.32
CA THR A 2 -47.45 11.01 -70.65
C THR A 2 -46.23 11.09 -69.72
N ARG A 3 -46.06 9.98 -68.95
CA ARG A 3 -44.80 9.35 -68.48
C ARG A 3 -44.05 10.12 -67.38
N SER A 4 -43.31 9.53 -66.44
CA SER A 4 -42.84 8.16 -66.17
C SER A 4 -42.47 8.10 -64.68
N CYS A 5 -42.82 7.05 -63.93
CA CYS A 5 -41.96 5.90 -63.64
C CYS A 5 -40.49 6.24 -63.28
N GLY A 6 -40.12 5.98 -62.03
CA GLY A 6 -38.75 5.91 -61.53
C GLY A 6 -38.70 5.04 -60.27
N ARG A 7 -38.61 3.72 -60.48
CA ARG A 7 -38.33 2.69 -59.47
C ARG A 7 -36.87 2.74 -59.03
N SER A 8 -36.60 1.96 -57.97
CA SER A 8 -35.33 1.30 -57.61
C SER A 8 -34.48 2.06 -56.59
N ALA A 9 -33.89 1.43 -55.55
CA ALA A 9 -33.82 0.02 -55.19
C ALA A 9 -33.59 -0.13 -53.68
N CYS A 10 -34.14 -1.21 -53.13
CA CYS A 10 -33.71 -1.83 -51.89
C CYS A 10 -32.24 -2.29 -52.00
N SER A 11 -31.40 -1.97 -51.03
CA SER A 11 -30.19 -2.73 -50.75
C SER A 11 -30.40 -3.51 -49.44
N GLY A 12 -30.77 -4.77 -49.61
CA GLY A 12 -30.82 -5.73 -48.53
C GLY A 12 -29.44 -6.34 -48.24
N SER A 13 -29.28 -6.72 -46.98
CA SER A 13 -28.53 -7.89 -46.51
C SER A 13 -27.01 -7.93 -46.77
N ARG A 14 -26.23 -8.10 -45.70
CA ARG A 14 -25.82 -9.45 -45.29
C ARG A 14 -25.01 -9.38 -43.99
N SER A 15 -25.54 -10.09 -43.02
CA SER A 15 -24.82 -10.68 -41.90
C SER A 15 -23.54 -11.38 -42.36
N THR A 16 -22.44 -11.12 -41.69
CA THR A 16 -21.35 -12.10 -41.57
C THR A 16 -21.11 -12.36 -40.09
N ARG A 17 -21.73 -13.46 -39.65
CA ARG A 17 -21.56 -14.12 -38.37
C ARG A 17 -20.21 -14.85 -38.44
N TRP A 18 -19.24 -14.41 -37.64
CA TRP A 18 -17.91 -15.02 -37.58
C TRP A 18 -17.88 -16.06 -36.44
N TRP A 19 -18.14 -17.32 -36.79
CA TRP A 19 -17.58 -18.52 -36.15
C TRP A 19 -16.27 -18.81 -36.90
N SER A 20 -15.18 -19.36 -36.35
CA SER A 20 -14.88 -20.26 -35.24
C SER A 20 -13.35 -20.15 -35.03
N SER A 21 -12.74 -20.47 -33.89
CA SER A 21 -12.42 -21.85 -33.50
C SER A 21 -11.77 -21.82 -32.11
N SER A 22 -12.33 -22.59 -31.19
CA SER A 22 -11.78 -22.89 -29.87
C SER A 22 -10.61 -23.86 -30.03
N THR A 23 -9.39 -23.40 -29.77
CA THR A 23 -8.23 -24.27 -29.61
C THR A 23 -8.22 -24.82 -28.18
N THR A 24 -8.59 -26.08 -28.05
CA THR A 24 -8.41 -26.89 -26.85
C THR A 24 -6.91 -27.05 -26.59
N SER A 25 -6.40 -26.40 -25.54
CA SER A 25 -5.02 -26.61 -25.07
C SER A 25 -5.02 -27.73 -24.04
N THR A 26 -4.40 -28.84 -24.40
CA THR A 26 -4.28 -30.06 -23.60
C THR A 26 -3.35 -29.83 -22.40
N SER A 27 -3.87 -30.10 -21.20
CA SER A 27 -3.15 -30.09 -19.93
C SER A 27 -2.08 -31.19 -19.90
N THR A 28 -0.80 -30.79 -19.88
CA THR A 28 0.30 -31.70 -19.55
C THR A 28 0.62 -31.57 -18.07
N THR A 29 0.09 -32.49 -17.28
CA THR A 29 0.43 -32.71 -15.87
C THR A 29 1.90 -33.09 -15.75
N ARG A 30 2.75 -32.14 -15.35
CA ARG A 30 4.15 -32.42 -15.00
C ARG A 30 4.20 -32.92 -13.56
N ARG A 31 4.67 -34.17 -13.40
CA ARG A 31 4.90 -34.85 -12.11
C ARG A 31 5.81 -34.02 -11.20
N ALA A 32 5.41 -33.93 -9.94
CA ALA A 32 6.20 -33.42 -8.83
C ALA A 32 7.39 -34.36 -8.53
N VAL A 33 8.54 -33.75 -8.26
CA VAL A 33 9.77 -34.40 -7.76
C VAL A 33 9.80 -34.20 -6.24
N PRO A 34 10.00 -35.23 -5.41
CA PRO A 34 10.19 -35.03 -3.98
C PRO A 34 11.61 -34.55 -3.70
N SER A 35 11.75 -33.36 -3.08
CA SER A 35 13.01 -32.88 -2.51
C SER A 35 13.15 -33.37 -1.07
N THR A 36 14.23 -34.09 -0.83
CA THR A 36 14.69 -34.63 0.44
C THR A 36 15.18 -33.53 1.39
N SER A 37 15.07 -33.82 2.69
CA SER A 37 15.94 -33.41 3.81
C SER A 37 16.00 -31.94 4.23
N GLY A 38 15.90 -31.69 5.54
CA GLY A 38 16.47 -30.47 6.11
C GLY A 38 15.96 -29.98 7.48
N THR A 39 16.11 -30.81 8.51
CA THR A 39 16.41 -30.40 9.91
C THR A 39 15.55 -29.34 10.62
N SER A 40 14.67 -29.84 11.48
CA SER A 40 14.15 -29.16 12.67
C SER A 40 15.23 -29.04 13.76
N TRP A 41 15.56 -27.82 14.18
CA TRP A 41 16.31 -27.55 15.42
C TRP A 41 15.37 -26.91 16.45
N TRP A 42 14.76 -27.75 17.28
CA TRP A 42 14.15 -27.37 18.56
C TRP A 42 14.72 -28.30 19.62
N ALA A 43 15.69 -27.81 20.39
CA ALA A 43 16.20 -28.34 21.66
C ALA A 43 17.40 -27.47 22.03
N MET A 44 17.71 -27.12 23.26
CA MET A 44 17.13 -27.27 24.59
C MET A 44 18.04 -26.40 25.44
N PHE A 45 17.51 -25.54 26.32
CA PHE A 45 18.26 -25.17 27.52
C PHE A 45 17.32 -25.28 28.70
N SER A 46 17.52 -26.39 29.42
CA SER A 46 16.84 -26.79 30.62
C SER A 46 17.76 -26.56 31.81
N SER A 47 17.13 -26.21 32.93
CA SER A 47 17.56 -26.43 34.31
C SER A 47 18.61 -25.49 34.92
N ALA A 48 18.13 -24.66 35.86
CA ALA A 48 18.90 -24.24 37.02
C ALA A 48 18.08 -24.50 38.30
N LEU A 49 18.79 -24.98 39.30
CA LEU A 49 18.38 -25.75 40.48
C LEU A 49 17.44 -25.06 41.47
N PHE A 50 16.59 -25.89 42.07
CA PHE A 50 15.99 -25.72 43.39
C PHE A 50 17.05 -25.72 44.50
N VAL A 51 16.94 -24.80 45.47
CA VAL A 51 17.45 -25.00 46.82
C VAL A 51 16.29 -24.74 47.80
N LEU A 52 15.92 -25.81 48.51
CA LEU A 52 14.92 -25.83 49.56
C LEU A 52 15.62 -25.53 50.90
N GLY A 53 15.13 -24.54 51.65
CA GLY A 53 15.58 -24.26 53.01
C GLY A 53 14.39 -23.89 53.87
N ALA A 54 13.95 -24.83 54.71
CA ALA A 54 12.89 -24.64 55.69
C ALA A 54 13.47 -24.18 57.03
N VAL A 55 12.92 -23.13 57.64
CA VAL A 55 13.13 -22.79 59.05
C VAL A 55 11.79 -22.42 59.70
N LEU A 56 11.65 -22.94 60.92
CA LEU A 56 10.53 -22.99 61.85
C LEU A 56 9.89 -21.63 62.21
N GLY A 57 8.63 -21.75 62.63
CA GLY A 57 7.73 -20.66 63.00
C GLY A 57 8.12 -19.83 64.22
N ALA A 58 7.75 -18.55 64.12
CA ALA A 58 7.49 -17.65 65.24
C ALA A 58 6.28 -16.78 64.86
N ALA A 59 5.29 -16.70 65.75
CA ALA A 59 4.05 -15.96 65.55
C ALA A 59 4.31 -14.43 65.56
N PRO A 60 3.72 -13.64 64.64
CA PRO A 60 3.96 -12.21 64.59
C PRO A 60 3.09 -11.43 65.61
N PRO A 61 3.60 -10.33 66.19
CA PRO A 61 2.80 -9.41 66.99
C PRO A 61 1.86 -8.58 66.09
N VAL A 62 0.70 -8.23 66.63
CA VAL A 62 -0.33 -7.39 65.98
C VAL A 62 0.26 -6.00 65.70
N ALA A 63 0.60 -5.76 64.43
CA ALA A 63 1.08 -4.48 63.95
C ALA A 63 -0.09 -3.55 63.57
N ALA A 64 0.03 -2.29 63.96
CA ALA A 64 -0.91 -1.19 63.69
C ALA A 64 -1.20 -1.00 62.19
N PRO A 65 -2.34 -0.39 61.80
CA PRO A 65 -2.68 -0.16 60.40
C PRO A 65 -1.69 0.83 59.75
N THR A 66 -0.76 0.30 58.95
CA THR A 66 0.07 1.10 58.04
C THR A 66 -0.80 1.73 56.95
N PRO A 67 -0.59 3.01 56.59
CA PRO A 67 -1.31 3.63 55.47
C PRO A 67 -0.99 2.87 54.19
N THR A 68 -2.02 2.32 53.55
CA THR A 68 -1.92 1.66 52.26
C THR A 68 -1.39 2.69 51.25
N ALA A 69 -0.12 2.57 50.88
CA ALA A 69 0.45 3.37 49.81
C ALA A 69 -0.24 2.96 48.51
N THR A 70 -1.15 3.79 48.01
CA THR A 70 -1.68 3.70 46.65
C THR A 70 -0.49 3.77 45.70
N THR A 71 -0.07 2.63 45.16
CA THR A 71 0.88 2.59 44.05
C THR A 71 0.19 3.26 42.87
N ALA A 72 0.55 4.52 42.62
CA ALA A 72 0.20 5.18 41.37
C ALA A 72 0.73 4.31 40.23
N ARG A 73 -0.18 3.73 39.46
CA ARG A 73 0.16 2.95 38.28
C ARG A 73 0.78 3.91 37.28
N THR A 74 2.11 3.94 37.17
CA THR A 74 2.81 4.66 36.12
C THR A 74 2.31 4.12 34.78
N VAL A 75 1.43 4.86 34.12
CA VAL A 75 1.07 4.61 32.73
C VAL A 75 2.31 4.99 31.93
N PRO A 76 2.95 4.06 31.20
CA PRO A 76 4.10 4.41 30.39
C PRO A 76 3.68 5.51 29.41
N ALA A 77 4.47 6.57 29.36
CA ALA A 77 4.30 7.63 28.37
C ALA A 77 4.24 6.96 26.98
N ARG A 78 3.19 7.25 26.21
CA ARG A 78 3.07 6.75 24.84
C ARG A 78 4.33 7.15 24.07
N GLU A 79 5.12 6.16 23.65
CA GLU A 79 6.22 6.37 22.73
C GLU A 79 5.68 7.05 21.47
N THR A 80 6.03 8.31 21.35
CA THR A 80 5.75 9.11 20.17
C THR A 80 6.85 8.76 19.19
N SER A 81 6.75 7.59 18.54
CA SER A 81 7.72 7.23 17.50
C SER A 81 7.70 8.34 16.45
N ALA A 82 8.88 8.91 16.15
CA ALA A 82 9.03 9.88 15.09
C ALA A 82 8.68 9.23 13.75
N LEU A 83 8.12 10.01 12.83
CA LEU A 83 7.92 9.56 11.46
C LEU A 83 9.29 9.44 10.76
N PRO A 84 9.48 8.46 9.86
CA PRO A 84 10.75 8.28 9.19
C PRO A 84 11.11 9.43 8.26
N THR A 85 12.41 9.65 8.11
CA THR A 85 12.94 10.48 7.01
C THR A 85 12.72 9.79 5.66
N ARG A 86 12.90 10.55 4.58
CA ARG A 86 12.81 10.00 3.22
C ARG A 86 13.82 8.88 3.01
N GLU A 87 15.06 9.11 3.43
CA GLU A 87 16.17 8.16 3.29
C GLU A 87 15.91 6.89 4.11
N GLU A 88 15.41 7.02 5.34
CA GLU A 88 15.03 5.89 6.18
C GLU A 88 13.91 5.06 5.55
N ALA A 89 12.87 5.72 5.02
CA ALA A 89 11.74 5.03 4.40
C ALA A 89 12.16 4.26 3.15
N LEU A 90 13.00 4.85 2.29
CA LEU A 90 13.56 4.20 1.11
C LEU A 90 14.46 3.01 1.48
N SER A 91 15.31 3.18 2.50
CA SER A 91 16.20 2.12 2.99
C SER A 91 15.42 0.92 3.53
N ARG A 92 14.35 1.15 4.31
CA ARG A 92 13.47 0.10 4.85
C ARG A 92 12.67 -0.62 3.77
N LEU A 93 12.33 0.08 2.68
CA LEU A 93 11.47 -0.44 1.62
C LEU A 93 12.20 -1.48 0.74
N CYS A 94 13.46 -1.22 0.38
CA CYS A 94 14.26 -2.14 -0.42
C CYS A 94 15.74 -2.06 -0.01
N PRO A 95 16.15 -2.80 1.04
CA PRO A 95 17.53 -2.83 1.48
C PRO A 95 18.47 -3.32 0.36
N GLY A 96 19.57 -2.61 0.14
CA GLY A 96 20.57 -2.98 -0.87
C GLY A 96 20.21 -2.61 -2.31
N ALA A 97 19.09 -1.92 -2.56
CA ALA A 97 18.77 -1.42 -3.89
C ALA A 97 19.63 -0.22 -4.30
N THR A 98 19.98 -0.18 -5.57
CA THR A 98 20.54 1.01 -6.22
C THR A 98 19.40 1.95 -6.57
N TRP A 99 19.37 3.14 -5.99
CA TRP A 99 18.32 4.14 -6.22
C TRP A 99 18.73 5.13 -7.31
N LYS A 100 17.84 5.37 -8.27
CA LYS A 100 17.98 6.45 -9.27
C LYS A 100 16.80 7.41 -9.17
N GLN A 101 17.08 8.71 -9.20
CA GLN A 101 16.05 9.74 -9.21
C GLN A 101 15.88 10.30 -10.62
N GLN A 102 14.64 10.38 -11.09
CA GLN A 102 14.29 10.96 -12.38
C GLN A 102 13.17 11.98 -12.21
N THR A 103 13.40 13.20 -12.69
CA THR A 103 12.38 14.24 -12.75
C THR A 103 11.61 14.13 -14.06
N HIS A 104 10.30 14.08 -13.99
CA HIS A 104 9.38 14.08 -15.11
C HIS A 104 8.55 15.37 -15.12
N TYR A 105 8.25 15.83 -16.33
CA TYR A 105 7.35 16.95 -16.60
C TYR A 105 6.19 16.43 -17.44
N PRO A 106 5.09 15.98 -16.81
CA PRO A 106 3.95 15.45 -17.56
C PRO A 106 3.38 16.50 -18.50
N SER A 107 3.14 16.09 -19.75
CA SER A 107 2.43 16.87 -20.76
C SER A 107 0.97 17.10 -20.36
N ALA A 108 0.32 18.08 -20.99
CA ALA A 108 -1.10 18.34 -20.75
C ALA A 108 -1.98 17.10 -21.01
N ALA A 109 -1.67 16.33 -22.05
CA ALA A 109 -2.39 15.10 -22.39
C ALA A 109 -2.19 14.00 -21.32
N GLU A 110 -0.98 13.84 -20.80
CA GLU A 110 -0.70 12.90 -19.70
C GLU A 110 -1.43 13.31 -18.41
N LEU A 111 -1.45 14.61 -18.08
CA LEU A 111 -2.18 15.13 -16.91
C LEU A 111 -3.69 14.97 -17.05
N GLU A 112 -4.24 15.21 -18.23
CA GLU A 112 -5.67 15.00 -18.51
C GLU A 112 -6.01 13.52 -18.35
N ARG A 113 -5.20 12.63 -18.92
CA ARG A 113 -5.41 11.19 -18.78
C ARG A 113 -5.27 10.72 -17.34
N ALA A 114 -4.28 11.21 -16.60
CA ALA A 114 -4.12 10.90 -15.18
C ALA A 114 -5.32 11.40 -14.36
N THR A 115 -5.85 12.59 -14.67
CA THR A 115 -7.06 13.17 -14.06
C THR A 115 -8.28 12.28 -14.29
N GLN A 116 -8.49 11.82 -15.52
CA GLN A 116 -9.58 10.90 -15.86
C GLN A 116 -9.46 9.57 -15.11
N LEU A 117 -8.25 9.00 -15.01
CA LEU A 117 -8.00 7.71 -14.36
C LEU A 117 -8.17 7.77 -12.84
N CYS A 118 -7.62 8.79 -12.18
CA CYS A 118 -7.75 8.91 -10.72
C CYS A 118 -9.12 9.44 -10.28
N GLY A 119 -9.81 10.20 -11.13
CA GLY A 119 -11.12 10.80 -10.86
C GLY A 119 -11.05 12.11 -10.08
N GLU A 120 -9.87 12.73 -10.01
CA GLU A 120 -9.62 14.02 -9.36
C GLU A 120 -8.65 14.83 -10.22
N LYS A 121 -8.74 16.16 -10.14
CA LYS A 121 -7.84 17.06 -10.87
C LYS A 121 -6.39 16.86 -10.41
N VAL A 122 -5.50 16.50 -11.34
CA VAL A 122 -4.06 16.40 -11.07
C VAL A 122 -3.37 17.68 -11.53
N GLU A 123 -2.89 18.48 -10.59
CA GLU A 123 -2.24 19.77 -10.89
C GLU A 123 -0.70 19.71 -10.91
N SER A 124 -0.11 18.57 -10.53
CA SER A 124 1.34 18.45 -10.41
C SER A 124 2.04 18.47 -11.78
N LYS A 125 2.82 19.52 -12.04
CA LYS A 125 3.60 19.68 -13.28
C LYS A 125 5.01 19.10 -13.21
N VAL A 126 5.46 18.73 -12.02
CA VAL A 126 6.81 18.19 -11.77
C VAL A 126 6.65 16.98 -10.88
N LEU A 127 7.08 15.82 -11.38
CA LEU A 127 7.00 14.57 -10.65
C LEU A 127 8.37 13.93 -10.57
N VAL A 128 8.83 13.64 -9.35
CA VAL A 128 10.10 12.95 -9.12
C VAL A 128 9.81 11.49 -8.86
N ARG A 129 10.35 10.62 -9.72
CA ARG A 129 10.32 9.17 -9.57
C ARG A 129 11.65 8.70 -8.98
N HIS A 130 11.58 7.95 -7.88
CA HIS A 130 12.72 7.24 -7.31
C HIS A 130 12.61 5.77 -7.68
N SER A 131 13.47 5.30 -8.57
CA SER A 131 13.47 3.93 -9.07
C SER A 131 14.49 3.09 -8.30
N ALA A 132 14.05 1.95 -7.76
CA ALA A 132 14.90 0.97 -7.08
C ALA A 132 15.30 -0.14 -8.03
N TYR A 133 16.59 -0.44 -8.11
CA TYR A 133 17.13 -1.53 -8.91
C TYR A 133 17.86 -2.54 -8.03
N VAL A 134 17.58 -3.83 -8.26
CA VAL A 134 18.31 -4.96 -7.66
C VAL A 134 18.80 -5.82 -8.81
N ASP A 135 20.11 -6.13 -8.84
CA ASP A 135 20.75 -6.86 -9.94
C ASP A 135 20.46 -6.27 -11.33
N GLY A 136 20.38 -4.94 -11.41
CA GLY A 136 20.06 -4.20 -12.64
C GLY A 136 18.60 -4.25 -13.08
N LYS A 137 17.72 -4.95 -12.34
CA LYS A 137 16.29 -5.03 -12.63
C LYS A 137 15.50 -4.02 -11.79
N LEU A 138 14.56 -3.32 -12.43
CA LEU A 138 13.63 -2.44 -11.73
C LEU A 138 12.75 -3.27 -10.78
N VAL A 139 12.79 -2.95 -9.49
CA VAL A 139 11.96 -3.61 -8.46
C VAL A 139 10.84 -2.69 -7.98
N LEU A 140 11.09 -1.38 -7.85
CA LEU A 140 10.08 -0.43 -7.39
C LEU A 140 10.23 0.93 -8.07
N SER A 141 9.11 1.61 -8.26
CA SER A 141 9.03 3.04 -8.50
C SER A 141 8.38 3.71 -7.28
N VAL A 142 9.02 4.73 -6.73
CA VAL A 142 8.55 5.43 -5.53
C VAL A 142 8.30 6.89 -5.85
N PHE A 143 7.18 7.41 -5.33
CA PHE A 143 6.81 8.81 -5.43
C PHE A 143 6.52 9.37 -4.03
N PHE A 144 6.76 10.67 -3.87
CA PHE A 144 6.39 11.40 -2.66
C PHE A 144 5.24 12.34 -3.00
N ASP A 145 4.09 12.08 -2.41
CA ASP A 145 2.88 12.88 -2.59
C ASP A 145 2.65 13.73 -1.35
N THR A 146 2.78 15.06 -1.52
CA THR A 146 2.47 16.03 -0.47
C THR A 146 1.17 16.72 -0.81
N HIS A 147 0.21 16.68 0.11
CA HIS A 147 -1.11 17.28 -0.08
C HIS A 147 -1.67 17.77 1.25
N ARG A 148 -2.75 18.57 1.19
CA ARG A 148 -3.48 19.04 2.36
C ARG A 148 -4.54 18.00 2.75
N VAL A 149 -4.63 17.67 4.04
CA VAL A 149 -5.62 16.73 4.56
C VAL A 149 -6.89 17.46 4.99
N ARG A 150 -6.78 18.36 5.98
CA ARG A 150 -7.89 19.21 6.46
C ARG A 150 -7.48 20.67 6.33
N SER A 151 -6.56 21.06 7.19
CA SER A 151 -5.99 22.39 7.28
C SER A 151 -4.49 22.38 7.01
N LEU A 152 -3.83 21.27 7.30
CA LEU A 152 -2.39 21.10 7.26
C LEU A 152 -1.99 19.97 6.31
N GLY A 153 -0.69 19.93 6.00
CA GLY A 153 -0.12 19.00 5.03
C GLY A 153 0.21 17.61 5.59
N GLU A 154 0.18 16.63 4.70
CA GLU A 154 0.75 15.29 4.88
C GLU A 154 1.67 14.98 3.69
N THR A 155 2.75 14.24 3.93
CA THR A 155 3.60 13.67 2.89
C THR A 155 3.56 12.15 2.98
N LEU A 156 3.11 11.52 1.90
CA LEU A 156 3.09 10.08 1.74
C LEU A 156 4.19 9.63 0.78
N MET A 157 4.94 8.61 1.18
CA MET A 157 5.71 7.77 0.26
C MET A 157 4.78 6.72 -0.32
N VAL A 158 4.70 6.62 -1.64
CA VAL A 158 3.91 5.62 -2.36
C VAL A 158 4.84 4.81 -3.24
N ALA A 159 4.99 3.53 -2.91
CA ALA A 159 5.82 2.57 -3.64
C ALA A 159 4.96 1.72 -4.57
N ILE A 160 5.41 1.56 -5.80
CA ILE A 160 4.72 0.85 -6.88
C ILE A 160 5.64 -0.23 -7.46
N THR A 161 5.11 -1.44 -7.65
CA THR A 161 5.80 -2.56 -8.30
C THR A 161 5.83 -2.40 -9.83
N PRO A 162 6.69 -3.12 -10.57
CA PRO A 162 6.81 -2.95 -12.02
C PRO A 162 5.54 -3.31 -12.80
N ASP A 163 4.64 -4.10 -12.21
CA ASP A 163 3.32 -4.43 -12.77
C ASP A 163 2.23 -3.38 -12.42
N GLY A 164 2.61 -2.23 -11.88
CA GLY A 164 1.71 -1.11 -11.64
C GLY A 164 0.79 -1.28 -10.42
N ARG A 165 1.22 -2.05 -9.41
CA ARG A 165 0.48 -2.25 -8.16
C ARG A 165 1.16 -1.55 -7.00
N LEU A 166 0.39 -1.15 -6.00
CA LEU A 166 0.91 -0.59 -4.77
C LEU A 166 1.70 -1.66 -4.01
N ARG A 167 2.93 -1.36 -3.65
CA ARG A 167 3.76 -2.16 -2.75
C ARG A 167 3.57 -1.75 -1.29
N ARG A 168 3.55 -0.43 -1.04
CA ARG A 168 3.52 0.15 0.30
C ARG A 168 3.14 1.63 0.24
N ILE A 169 2.40 2.08 1.24
CA ILE A 169 2.22 3.51 1.56
C ILE A 169 2.80 3.76 2.95
N GLU A 170 3.63 4.78 3.09
CA GLU A 170 4.23 5.17 4.37
C GLU A 170 4.14 6.68 4.57
N VAL A 171 3.80 7.09 5.79
CA VAL A 171 3.67 8.51 6.15
C VAL A 171 5.04 9.03 6.57
N LEU A 172 5.51 10.10 5.93
CA LEU A 172 6.78 10.73 6.25
C LEU A 172 6.62 12.02 7.05
N ALA A 173 5.54 12.75 6.78
CA ALA A 173 5.21 13.98 7.50
C ALA A 173 3.69 14.04 7.68
N PHE A 174 3.26 14.45 8.87
CA PHE A 174 1.85 14.62 9.20
C PHE A 174 1.71 15.81 10.14
N ALA A 175 1.26 16.95 9.60
CA ALA A 175 1.18 18.19 10.37
C ALA A 175 -0.16 18.34 11.12
N GLU A 176 -1.15 17.52 10.81
CA GLU A 176 -2.42 17.47 11.55
C GLU A 176 -2.22 16.83 12.95
N PRO A 177 -3.16 17.05 13.90
CA PRO A 177 -3.14 16.36 15.21
C PRO A 177 -2.98 14.84 15.09
N ARG A 178 -2.14 14.25 15.94
CA ARG A 178 -1.81 12.80 15.88
C ARG A 178 -3.03 11.88 16.00
N ASP A 179 -4.11 12.32 16.63
CA ASP A 179 -5.37 11.55 16.72
C ASP A 179 -6.05 11.35 15.34
N TYR A 180 -5.63 12.13 14.34
CA TYR A 180 -6.10 12.03 12.96
C TYR A 180 -5.18 11.19 12.07
N LEU A 181 -4.08 10.66 12.60
CA LEU A 181 -3.17 9.77 11.90
C LEU A 181 -3.66 8.32 12.03
N PRO A 182 -4.09 7.66 10.94
CA PRO A 182 -4.41 6.24 10.96
C PRO A 182 -3.23 5.38 11.46
N ARG A 183 -3.55 4.22 12.05
CA ARG A 183 -2.54 3.23 12.43
C ARG A 183 -1.99 2.51 11.20
N ALA A 184 -0.82 1.87 11.32
CA ALA A 184 -0.19 1.10 10.25
C ALA A 184 -1.12 0.10 9.54
N ALA A 185 -2.02 -0.54 10.28
CA ALA A 185 -3.02 -1.49 9.74
C ALA A 185 -3.99 -0.86 8.71
N PHE A 186 -4.19 0.45 8.73
CA PHE A 186 -4.95 1.13 7.69
C PHE A 186 -4.17 1.14 6.37
N TYR A 187 -2.88 1.46 6.41
CA TYR A 187 -2.01 1.58 5.23
C TYR A 187 -1.69 0.22 4.60
N SER A 188 -1.64 -0.87 5.38
CA SER A 188 -1.47 -2.22 4.83
C SER A 188 -2.64 -2.69 3.97
N GLN A 189 -3.80 -2.01 4.03
CA GLN A 189 -4.91 -2.32 3.13
C GLN A 189 -4.58 -2.06 1.67
N PHE A 190 -3.57 -1.23 1.37
CA PHE A 190 -3.23 -0.82 0.01
C PHE A 190 -2.31 -1.80 -0.72
N ASP A 191 -1.67 -2.72 0.00
CA ASP A 191 -0.70 -3.65 -0.56
C ASP A 191 -1.34 -4.53 -1.66
N GLY A 192 -0.71 -4.57 -2.83
CA GLY A 192 -1.14 -5.33 -4.01
C GLY A 192 -2.28 -4.70 -4.82
N ARG A 193 -2.82 -3.55 -4.40
CA ARG A 193 -3.92 -2.90 -5.13
C ARG A 193 -3.43 -2.22 -6.41
N ALA A 194 -4.27 -2.30 -7.44
CA ALA A 194 -4.09 -1.59 -8.70
C ALA A 194 -5.02 -0.37 -8.76
N LEU A 195 -4.86 0.43 -9.81
CA LEU A 195 -5.79 1.52 -10.10
C LEU A 195 -7.07 0.96 -10.74
N ASP A 196 -8.09 0.73 -9.91
CA ASP A 196 -9.39 0.21 -10.34
C ASP A 196 -10.55 0.92 -9.62
N SER A 197 -11.76 0.39 -9.80
CA SER A 197 -12.98 0.89 -9.14
C SER A 197 -13.04 0.57 -7.64
N GLU A 198 -12.29 -0.44 -7.18
CA GLU A 198 -12.28 -0.91 -5.80
C GLU A 198 -11.29 -0.15 -4.93
N LEU A 199 -10.27 0.51 -5.49
CA LEU A 199 -9.40 1.44 -4.79
C LEU A 199 -10.14 2.74 -4.44
N ARG A 200 -11.13 2.63 -3.55
CA ARG A 200 -12.00 3.69 -3.04
C ARG A 200 -12.38 3.37 -1.59
N LEU A 201 -12.70 4.42 -0.83
CA LEU A 201 -13.29 4.23 0.51
C LEU A 201 -14.65 3.56 0.41
N ASP A 202 -14.99 2.80 1.45
CA ASP A 202 -16.25 2.07 1.60
C ASP A 202 -16.51 1.06 0.46
N ARG A 203 -15.43 0.69 -0.25
CA ARG A 203 -15.36 -0.34 -1.29
C ARG A 203 -14.23 -1.30 -0.92
N GLY A 204 -13.12 -1.28 -1.67
CA GLY A 204 -11.95 -2.07 -1.37
C GLY A 204 -11.16 -1.58 -0.16
N VAL A 205 -11.29 -0.32 0.27
CA VAL A 205 -10.55 0.25 1.41
C VAL A 205 -11.54 0.68 2.50
N ARG A 206 -11.34 0.18 3.73
CA ARG A 206 -12.14 0.60 4.89
C ARG A 206 -11.57 1.90 5.45
N GLY A 207 -12.45 2.88 5.68
CA GLY A 207 -12.10 4.13 6.35
C GLY A 207 -11.82 3.97 7.85
N VAL A 208 -11.24 5.00 8.46
CA VAL A 208 -10.94 5.05 9.90
C VAL A 208 -11.81 6.09 10.59
N ALA A 209 -12.60 5.67 11.58
CA ALA A 209 -13.41 6.57 12.40
C ALA A 209 -12.52 7.62 13.11
N GLY A 210 -12.95 8.89 13.08
CA GLY A 210 -12.15 10.02 13.59
C GLY A 210 -11.05 10.51 12.64
N ALA A 211 -10.68 9.72 11.63
CA ALA A 211 -9.66 10.03 10.63
C ALA A 211 -10.19 9.86 9.19
N THR A 212 -11.48 10.13 8.96
CA THR A 212 -12.13 9.98 7.64
C THR A 212 -11.49 10.88 6.58
N LEU A 213 -11.13 12.11 6.92
CA LEU A 213 -10.47 13.03 5.98
C LEU A 213 -9.09 12.53 5.58
N THR A 214 -8.28 12.06 6.54
CA THR A 214 -6.99 11.42 6.26
C THR A 214 -7.17 10.18 5.40
N SER A 215 -8.16 9.34 5.73
CA SER A 215 -8.46 8.13 4.94
C SER A 215 -8.80 8.47 3.48
N ARG A 216 -9.60 9.53 3.26
CA ARG A 216 -9.96 10.02 1.91
C ARG A 216 -8.74 10.55 1.17
N ALA A 217 -7.92 11.35 1.85
CA ALA A 217 -6.72 11.94 1.30
C ALA A 217 -5.68 10.88 0.90
N THR A 218 -5.47 9.85 1.73
CA THR A 218 -4.60 8.71 1.40
C THR A 218 -5.11 7.95 0.18
N VAL A 219 -6.41 7.68 0.07
CA VAL A 219 -6.99 7.01 -1.13
C VAL A 219 -6.83 7.87 -2.38
N SER A 220 -7.09 9.17 -2.29
CA SER A 220 -6.88 10.11 -3.39
C SER A 220 -5.41 10.11 -3.85
N ALA A 221 -4.46 10.21 -2.90
CA ALA A 221 -3.04 10.17 -3.18
C ALA A 221 -2.61 8.86 -3.86
N ALA A 222 -3.07 7.71 -3.35
CA ALA A 222 -2.78 6.41 -3.96
C ALA A 222 -3.27 6.34 -5.42
N ARG A 223 -4.51 6.79 -5.68
CA ARG A 223 -5.08 6.82 -7.03
C ARG A 223 -4.33 7.77 -7.95
N ARG A 224 -4.02 8.98 -7.48
CA ARG A 224 -3.28 10.01 -8.23
C ARG A 224 -1.89 9.53 -8.61
N VAL A 225 -1.14 8.94 -7.67
CA VAL A 225 0.20 8.44 -7.94
C VAL A 225 0.18 7.26 -8.92
N LEU A 226 -0.74 6.31 -8.78
CA LEU A 226 -0.89 5.21 -9.74
C LEU A 226 -1.25 5.72 -11.14
N ALA A 227 -2.16 6.70 -11.22
CA ALA A 227 -2.55 7.29 -12.49
C ALA A 227 -1.36 7.98 -13.18
N LEU A 228 -0.62 8.80 -12.43
CA LEU A 228 0.61 9.44 -12.91
C LEU A 228 1.67 8.42 -13.33
N HIS A 229 1.86 7.36 -12.54
CA HIS A 229 2.80 6.30 -12.89
C HIS A 229 2.44 5.63 -14.22
N SER A 230 1.15 5.40 -14.48
CA SER A 230 0.65 4.71 -15.69
C SER A 230 0.77 5.53 -16.99
N VAL A 231 0.82 6.86 -16.90
CA VAL A 231 0.92 7.73 -18.09
C VAL A 231 2.34 8.14 -18.41
N LEU A 232 3.26 8.03 -17.43
CA LEU A 232 4.65 8.36 -17.63
C LEU A 232 5.40 7.25 -18.39
N PRO A 233 6.50 7.59 -19.09
CA PRO A 233 7.40 6.60 -19.68
C PRO A 233 7.88 5.57 -18.65
N ALA A 234 8.21 4.37 -19.12
CA ALA A 234 8.84 3.34 -18.30
C ALA A 234 10.14 3.88 -17.66
N ALA A 235 10.46 3.38 -16.46
CA ALA A 235 11.75 3.70 -15.86
C ALA A 235 12.89 3.06 -16.70
N PRO A 236 14.02 3.76 -16.85
CA PRO A 236 15.16 3.30 -17.66
C PRO A 236 15.90 2.11 -17.04
#